data_AF-A0A5K0YI01-F1
#
_entry.id   AF-A0A5K0YI01-F1
#
_cell.length_a   1.000
_cell.length_b   1.000
_cell.length_c   1.000
_cell.angle_alpha   90.00
_cell.angle_beta   90.00
_cell.angle_gamma   90.00
#
_symmetry.space_group_name_H-M   'P 1'
#
loop_
_entity.id
_entity.type
_entity.pdbx_description
1 polymer ?
#
loop_
_entity_poly.entity_id
_entity_poly.type
_entity_poly.pdbx_seq_one_letter_code
_entity_poly.pdbx_strand_id
1 'polypeptide(L)' 'MDPKTDRLVRRLTMVGTATATYFLLTADYGPYPNALDPVLVPSVFFLLELFR' A
#
# COMPACT_ATOMS: atom_id res chain seq x y z
N MET A 1 23.09 -13.02 3.73
CA MET A 1 21.66 -12.67 3.64
C MET A 1 21.08 -12.78 5.03
N ASP A 2 20.65 -11.67 5.63
CA ASP A 2 20.04 -11.72 6.95
C ASP A 2 18.62 -12.29 6.84
N PRO A 3 18.31 -13.40 7.54
CA PRO A 3 17.03 -14.09 7.40
C PRO A 3 15.84 -13.28 7.96
N LYS A 4 16.08 -12.24 8.77
CA LYS A 4 15.02 -11.33 9.24
C LYS A 4 14.69 -10.30 8.17
N THR A 5 15.71 -9.78 7.48
CA THR A 5 15.53 -8.87 6.34
C THR A 5 14.74 -9.55 5.22
N ASP A 6 15.03 -10.81 4.90
CA ASP A 6 14.31 -11.57 3.86
C ASP A 6 12.81 -11.72 4.19
N ARG A 7 12.48 -12.01 5.45
CA ARG A 7 11.09 -12.08 5.94
C ARG A 7 10.38 -10.72 5.89
N LEU A 8 11.08 -9.64 6.19
CA LEU A 8 10.54 -8.28 6.12
C LEU A 8 10.25 -7.90 4.67
N VAL A 9 11.23 -8.08 3.77
CA VAL A 9 11.08 -7.80 2.34
C VAL A 9 9.88 -8.56 1.79
N ARG A 10 9.77 -9.86 2.08
CA ARG A 10 8.66 -10.68 1.56
C ARG A 10 7.27 -10.19 2.02
N ARG A 11 7.15 -9.76 3.28
CA ARG A 11 5.90 -9.17 3.79
C ARG A 11 5.61 -7.82 3.14
N LEU A 12 6.64 -7.00 3.00
CA LEU A 12 6.54 -5.66 2.44
C LEU A 12 6.19 -5.71 0.95
N THR A 13 6.74 -6.65 0.19
CA THR A 13 6.32 -6.92 -1.19
C THR A 13 4.86 -7.35 -1.24
N MET A 14 4.41 -8.28 -0.38
CA MET A 14 3.04 -8.78 -0.40
C MET A 14 2.02 -7.67 -0.07
N VAL A 15 2.31 -6.84 0.93
CA VAL A 15 1.49 -5.67 1.31
C VAL A 15 1.56 -4.58 0.24
N GLY A 16 2.73 -4.32 -0.31
CA GLY A 16 2.94 -3.35 -1.39
C GLY A 16 2.16 -3.71 -2.64
N THR A 17 2.20 -4.99 -3.06
CA THR A 17 1.41 -5.48 -4.20
C THR A 17 -0.09 -5.35 -3.92
N ALA A 18 -0.58 -5.78 -2.75
CA ALA A 18 -1.99 -5.64 -2.41
C ALA A 18 -2.46 -4.18 -2.41
N THR A 19 -1.64 -3.27 -1.89
CA THR A 19 -1.94 -1.83 -1.84
C THR A 19 -1.92 -1.21 -3.24
N ALA A 20 -0.93 -1.55 -4.06
CA ALA A 20 -0.85 -1.08 -5.45
C ALA A 20 -2.02 -1.60 -6.29
N THR A 21 -2.39 -2.88 -6.13
CA THR A 21 -3.57 -3.47 -6.80
C THR A 21 -4.86 -2.80 -6.33
N TYR A 22 -5.01 -2.54 -5.03
CA TYR A 22 -6.15 -1.80 -4.50
C TYR A 22 -6.20 -0.39 -5.09
N PHE A 23 -5.06 0.30 -5.19
CA PHE A 23 -4.98 1.64 -5.77
C PHE A 23 -5.33 1.65 -7.26
N LEU A 24 -4.82 0.69 -8.03
CA LEU A 24 -5.12 0.58 -9.47
C LEU A 24 -6.59 0.20 -9.71
N LEU A 25 -7.14 -0.69 -8.89
CA LEU A 25 -8.55 -1.04 -8.96
C LEU A 25 -9.41 0.15 -8.58
N THR A 26 -9.13 0.82 -7.45
CA THR A 26 -9.90 1.99 -6.99
C THR A 26 -9.69 3.25 -7.83
N ALA A 27 -8.61 3.34 -8.63
CA ALA A 27 -8.31 4.49 -9.48
C ALA A 27 -9.39 4.76 -10.53
N ASP A 28 -10.12 3.72 -10.96
CA ASP A 28 -11.18 3.85 -11.98
C ASP A 28 -12.57 4.11 -11.37
N TYR A 29 -12.73 4.02 -10.04
CA TYR A 29 -14.04 4.13 -9.38
C TYR A 29 -14.52 5.58 -9.16
N GLY A 30 -13.74 6.60 -9.51
CA GLY A 30 -14.11 8.01 -9.31
C GLY A 30 -14.27 8.39 -7.83
N PRO A 31 -14.58 9.66 -7.51
CA PRO A 31 -14.59 10.20 -6.15
C PRO A 31 -15.84 9.78 -5.35
N TYR A 32 -16.22 8.51 -5.40
CA TYR A 32 -17.17 7.96 -4.45
C TYR A 32 -16.47 7.75 -3.11
N PRO A 33 -17.11 8.08 -1.98
CA PRO A 33 -16.47 7.99 -0.67
C PRO A 33 -16.19 6.51 -0.41
N ASN A 34 -14.92 6.14 -0.53
CA ASN A 34 -14.49 4.81 -0.19
C ASN A 34 -14.60 4.73 1.34
N ALA A 35 -15.28 3.71 1.86
CA ALA A 35 -15.55 3.57 3.30
C ALA A 35 -14.30 3.55 4.22
N LEU A 36 -13.10 3.71 3.66
CA LEU A 36 -11.79 3.72 4.29
C LEU A 36 -11.03 5.05 4.14
N ASP A 37 -11.67 6.09 3.58
CA ASP A 37 -11.11 7.45 3.42
C ASP A 37 -10.32 8.00 4.64
N PRO A 38 -10.77 7.83 5.90
CA PRO A 38 -9.98 8.35 7.04
C PRO A 38 -8.71 7.55 7.36
N VAL A 39 -8.54 6.31 6.87
CA VAL A 39 -7.42 5.42 7.24
C VAL A 39 -6.41 5.22 6.10
N LEU A 40 -6.87 5.23 4.85
CA LEU A 40 -6.04 4.91 3.70
C LEU A 40 -5.14 6.09 3.27
N VAL A 41 -5.63 7.32 3.39
CA VAL A 41 -4.95 8.54 2.94
C VAL A 41 -3.58 8.77 3.62
N PRO A 42 -3.45 8.73 4.96
CA PRO A 42 -2.14 8.89 5.60
C PRO A 42 -1.21 7.68 5.39
N SER A 43 -1.77 6.47 5.26
CA SER A 43 -1.01 5.23 5.12
C SER A 43 -0.38 5.08 3.73
N VAL A 44 -1.10 5.48 2.68
CA VAL A 44 -0.61 5.49 1.29
C VAL A 44 0.43 6.58 1.08
N PHE A 45 0.26 7.74 1.71
CA PHE A 45 1.27 8.80 1.73
C PHE A 45 2.58 8.33 2.39
N PHE A 46 2.49 7.63 3.52
CA PHE A 46 3.65 7.08 4.23
C PHE A 46 4.36 5.98 3.43
N LEU A 47 3.61 5.12 2.72
CA LEU A 47 4.16 4.11 1.82
C LEU A 47 4.86 4.73 0.60
N LEU A 48 4.28 5.76 -0.01
CA LEU A 48 4.91 6.48 -1.13
C LEU A 48 6.22 7.16 -0.72
N GLU A 49 6.25 7.75 0.48
CA GLU A 49 7.45 8.41 1.02
C GLU A 49 8.53 7.40 1.44
N LEU A 50 8.15 6.20 1.90
CA LEU A 50 9.09 5.13 2.25
C LEU A 50 9.81 4.52 1.01
N PHE A 51 9.19 4.62 -0.16
CA PHE A 51 9.73 4.15 -1.44
C PHE A 51 10.40 5.25 -2.28
N ARG A 52 10.46 6.49 -1.79
CA ARG A 52 11.17 7.62 -2.40
C ARG A 52 12.61 7.72 -1.89
#